data_AF-A0A254NCF9-F1
#
_entry.id   AF-A0A254NCF9-F1
#
_cell.length_a   1.000
_cell.length_b   1.000
_cell.length_c   1.000
_cell.angle_alpha   90.00
_cell.angle_beta   90.00
_cell.angle_gamma   90.00
#
_symmetry.space_group_name_H-M   'P 1'
#
loop_
_entity.id
_entity.type
_entity.pdbx_description
1 polymer ?
#
loop_
_entity_poly.entity_id
_entity_poly.type
_entity_poly.pdbx_seq_one_letter_code
_entity_poly.pdbx_strand_id
1 'polypeptide(L)'
;MTLPTSDFLAALLAQPADADRLMRAACAELRQQPPALVPPQADALRAGLARIADSGLDTVLQRLLDDAPQGAATEGIAALLRPAELAWDEAQEIDWAVRHWEASRAAGQLDEDLAADFGEYWRRLEWSALRHHLVLLGQGHAEERRLLAYVVKTASRYVALSPLKRAMEARHPEFFELGFTLK
;
A
#
# COMPACT_ATOMS: atom_id res chain seq x y z
N MET A 1 12.03 14.28 -1.31
CA MET A 1 11.43 14.23 0.04
C MET A 1 11.37 12.76 0.39
N THR A 2 12.25 12.28 1.26
CA THR A 2 12.22 10.91 1.76
C THR A 2 10.89 10.70 2.47
N LEU A 3 10.16 9.65 2.13
CA LEU A 3 8.94 9.30 2.86
C LEU A 3 9.31 9.12 4.35
N PRO A 4 8.44 9.51 5.29
CA PRO A 4 8.64 9.32 6.74
C PRO A 4 8.91 7.85 7.13
N THR A 5 8.70 6.94 6.19
CA THR A 5 9.05 5.52 6.23
C THR A 5 10.51 5.23 6.55
N SER A 6 11.50 6.02 6.08
CA SER A 6 12.92 5.66 6.26
C SER A 6 13.36 5.71 7.73
N ASP A 7 13.00 6.77 8.45
CA ASP A 7 13.36 6.95 9.86
C ASP A 7 12.57 5.98 10.75
N PHE A 8 11.29 5.75 10.40
CA PHE A 8 10.45 4.74 11.04
C PHE A 8 11.05 3.34 10.92
N LEU A 9 11.45 2.92 9.72
CA LEU A 9 12.05 1.60 9.47
C LEU A 9 13.37 1.45 10.23
N ALA A 10 14.23 2.46 10.23
CA ALA A 10 15.49 2.43 10.97
C ALA A 10 15.26 2.27 12.48
N ALA A 11 14.31 3.02 13.06
CA ALA A 11 13.96 2.92 14.47
C ALA A 11 13.36 1.55 14.82
N LEU A 12 12.50 1.02 13.95
CA LEU A 12 11.85 -0.27 14.12
C LEU A 12 12.86 -1.42 14.07
N LEU A 13 13.80 -1.40 13.13
CA LEU A 13 14.85 -2.41 13.02
C LEU A 13 15.77 -2.39 14.26
N ALA A 14 16.01 -1.21 14.84
CA ALA A 14 16.78 -1.08 16.07
C ALA A 14 16.02 -1.60 17.30
N GLN A 15 14.69 -1.43 17.36
CA GLN A 15 13.86 -1.80 18.52
C GLN A 15 12.52 -2.44 18.09
N PRO A 16 12.51 -3.70 17.59
CA PRO A 16 11.29 -4.34 17.08
C PRO A 16 10.18 -4.50 18.11
N ALA A 17 10.54 -4.63 19.40
CA ALA A 17 9.59 -4.72 20.50
C ALA A 17 8.72 -3.46 20.68
N ASP A 18 9.19 -2.31 20.16
CA ASP A 18 8.51 -1.03 20.25
C ASP A 18 7.65 -0.71 19.02
N ALA A 19 7.37 -1.70 18.15
CA ALA A 19 6.64 -1.52 16.89
C ALA A 19 5.32 -0.75 17.04
N ASP A 20 4.48 -1.09 18.03
CA ASP A 20 3.20 -0.39 18.25
C ASP A 20 3.41 1.08 18.64
N ARG A 21 4.38 1.36 19.53
CA ARG A 21 4.72 2.73 19.95
C ARG A 21 5.24 3.55 18.76
N LEU A 22 6.16 2.97 17.99
CA LEU A 22 6.75 3.62 16.82
C LEU A 22 5.71 3.88 15.73
N MET A 23 4.82 2.92 15.46
CA MET A 23 3.74 3.07 14.49
C MET A 23 2.77 4.19 14.90
N ARG A 24 2.37 4.24 16.17
CA ARG A 24 1.50 5.31 16.70
C ARG A 24 2.15 6.69 16.55
N ALA A 25 3.44 6.80 16.84
CA ALA A 25 4.19 8.04 16.70
C ALA A 25 4.26 8.49 15.23
N ALA A 26 4.63 7.59 14.32
CA ALA A 26 4.69 7.87 12.88
C ALA A 26 3.32 8.23 12.30
N CYS A 27 2.26 7.54 12.73
CA CYS A 27 0.88 7.89 12.37
C CYS A 27 0.47 9.28 12.88
N ALA A 28 0.88 9.67 14.09
CA ALA A 28 0.60 10.99 14.62
C ALA A 28 1.33 12.09 13.85
N GLU A 29 2.59 11.85 13.50
CA GLU A 29 3.39 12.74 12.65
C GLU A 29 2.77 12.92 11.28
N LEU A 30 2.38 11.83 10.60
CA LEU A 30 1.67 11.88 9.32
C LEU A 30 0.41 12.75 9.36
N ARG A 31 -0.37 12.70 10.44
CA ARG A 31 -1.57 13.54 10.59
C ARG A 31 -1.23 15.01 10.81
N GLN A 32 -0.11 15.32 11.46
CA GLN A 32 0.33 16.70 11.69
C GLN A 32 0.99 17.30 10.45
N GLN A 33 1.72 16.47 9.70
CA GLN A 33 2.51 16.85 8.54
C GLN A 33 2.22 15.86 7.40
N PRO A 34 1.04 15.97 6.77
CA PRO A 34 0.70 15.11 5.65
C PRO A 34 1.71 15.29 4.53
N PRO A 35 2.14 14.20 3.86
CA PRO A 35 3.01 14.33 2.70
C PRO A 35 2.31 15.12 1.60
N ALA A 36 3.10 15.84 0.80
CA ALA A 36 2.57 16.52 -0.38
C ALA A 36 1.89 15.49 -1.29
N LEU A 37 0.66 15.79 -1.72
CA LEU A 37 -0.04 14.94 -2.66
C LEU A 37 0.68 14.99 -4.01
N VAL A 38 1.23 13.86 -4.42
CA VAL A 38 1.83 13.68 -5.74
C VAL A 38 0.89 12.78 -6.54
N PRO A 39 0.27 13.27 -7.62
CA PRO A 39 -0.53 12.44 -8.50
C PRO A 39 0.28 11.25 -9.00
N PRO A 40 -0.31 10.05 -9.07
CA PRO A 40 0.41 8.90 -9.59
C PRO A 40 0.84 9.12 -11.03
N GLN A 41 2.11 8.83 -11.29
CA GLN A 41 2.69 8.98 -12.63
C GLN A 41 2.36 7.74 -13.45
N ALA A 42 1.55 7.92 -14.51
CA ALA A 42 1.09 6.83 -15.36
C ALA A 42 2.24 5.99 -15.93
N ASP A 43 3.35 6.63 -16.33
CA ASP A 43 4.52 5.93 -16.87
C ASP A 43 5.23 5.08 -15.81
N ALA A 44 5.31 5.55 -14.57
CA ALA A 44 5.90 4.80 -13.46
C ALA A 44 5.05 3.58 -13.10
N LEU A 45 3.72 3.73 -13.04
CA LEU A 45 2.80 2.61 -12.83
C LEU A 45 2.86 1.61 -13.99
N ARG A 46 2.94 2.10 -15.24
CA ARG A 46 3.08 1.24 -16.43
C ARG A 46 4.38 0.43 -16.37
N ALA A 47 5.49 1.05 -15.97
CA ALA A 47 6.76 0.34 -15.80
C ALA A 47 6.65 -0.79 -14.77
N GLY A 48 5.94 -0.57 -13.66
CA GLY A 48 5.63 -1.61 -12.68
C GLY A 48 4.78 -2.75 -13.23
N LEU A 49 3.68 -2.42 -13.91
CA LEU A 49 2.80 -3.41 -14.52
C LEU A 49 3.51 -4.24 -15.61
N ALA A 50 4.45 -3.64 -16.34
CA ALA A 50 5.27 -4.33 -17.33
C ALA A 50 6.22 -5.39 -16.72
N ARG A 51 6.51 -5.34 -15.42
CA ARG A 51 7.21 -6.43 -14.71
C ARG A 51 6.34 -7.69 -14.55
N ILE A 52 5.02 -7.53 -14.62
CA ILE A 52 4.01 -8.56 -14.38
C ILE A 52 3.45 -9.11 -15.68
N ALA A 53 3.16 -8.27 -16.67
CA ALA A 53 2.68 -8.70 -17.98
C ALA A 53 3.03 -7.70 -19.07
N ASP A 54 3.33 -8.20 -20.28
CA ASP A 54 3.71 -7.38 -21.43
C ASP A 54 2.54 -6.54 -21.99
N SER A 55 1.28 -6.96 -21.74
CA SER A 55 0.07 -6.26 -22.19
C SER A 55 -1.18 -6.68 -21.39
N GLY A 56 -2.32 -6.02 -21.64
CA GLY A 56 -3.62 -6.41 -21.08
C GLY A 56 -3.96 -5.84 -19.70
N LEU A 57 -3.13 -4.92 -19.18
CA LEU A 57 -3.32 -4.27 -17.88
C LEU A 57 -3.71 -2.78 -17.99
N ASP A 58 -4.06 -2.28 -19.18
CA ASP A 58 -4.45 -0.88 -19.37
C ASP A 58 -5.67 -0.47 -18.55
N THR A 59 -6.64 -1.37 -18.40
CA THR A 59 -7.83 -1.14 -17.56
C THR A 59 -7.48 -1.06 -16.08
N VAL A 60 -6.49 -1.84 -15.62
CA VAL A 60 -5.96 -1.77 -14.25
C VAL A 60 -5.21 -0.47 -14.06
N LEU A 61 -4.36 -0.08 -15.01
CA LEU A 61 -3.64 1.20 -14.98
C LEU A 61 -4.63 2.37 -14.86
N GLN A 62 -5.63 2.44 -15.73
CA GLN A 62 -6.64 3.49 -15.68
C GLN A 62 -7.36 3.50 -14.33
N ARG A 63 -7.74 2.32 -13.82
CA ARG A 63 -8.43 2.20 -12.55
C ARG A 63 -7.59 2.67 -11.35
N LEU A 64 -6.27 2.40 -11.36
CA LEU A 64 -5.35 2.88 -10.33
C LEU A 64 -5.15 4.41 -10.37
N LEU A 65 -5.20 5.00 -11.57
CA LEU A 65 -5.14 6.45 -11.78
C LEU A 65 -6.44 7.13 -11.32
N ASP A 66 -7.61 6.57 -11.65
CA ASP A 66 -8.92 7.14 -11.31
C ASP A 66 -9.19 7.07 -9.79
N ASP A 67 -8.74 6.00 -9.14
CA ASP A 67 -8.90 5.80 -7.69
C ASP A 67 -7.76 6.45 -6.87
N ALA A 68 -6.87 7.21 -7.52
CA ALA A 68 -5.85 7.97 -6.82
C ALA A 68 -6.53 8.94 -5.81
N PRO A 69 -6.10 8.94 -4.54
CA PRO A 69 -6.72 9.78 -3.54
C PRO A 69 -6.47 11.25 -3.88
N GLN A 70 -7.47 12.08 -3.58
CA GLN A 70 -7.31 13.53 -3.61
C GLN A 70 -6.72 14.08 -2.31
N GLY A 71 -6.40 13.21 -1.35
CA GLY A 71 -5.85 13.55 -0.04
C GLY A 71 -4.68 12.67 0.37
N ALA A 72 -3.88 13.16 1.31
CA ALA A 72 -2.62 12.52 1.73
C ALA A 72 -2.80 11.38 2.77
N ALA A 73 -3.99 11.22 3.35
CA ALA A 73 -4.21 10.39 4.52
C ALA A 73 -3.93 8.89 4.28
N THR A 74 -4.34 8.34 3.12
CA THR A 74 -4.11 6.92 2.80
C THR A 74 -2.74 6.68 2.17
N GLU A 75 -2.17 7.65 1.45
CA GLU A 75 -0.83 7.55 0.85
C GLU A 75 0.26 7.46 1.93
N GLY A 76 0.20 8.33 2.94
CA GLY A 76 1.20 8.34 4.01
C GLY A 76 1.21 7.03 4.81
N ILE A 77 0.04 6.58 5.26
CA ILE A 77 -0.05 5.36 6.08
C ILE A 77 0.20 4.09 5.28
N ALA A 78 -0.13 4.06 3.98
CA ALA A 78 0.19 2.92 3.12
C ALA A 78 1.69 2.64 3.10
N ALA A 79 2.51 3.70 3.04
CA ALA A 79 3.97 3.58 3.07
C ALA A 79 4.52 3.12 4.44
N LEU A 80 3.80 3.36 5.54
CA LEU A 80 4.17 2.86 6.88
C LEU A 80 3.75 1.40 7.10
N LEU A 81 2.53 1.04 6.67
CA LEU A 81 1.98 -0.29 6.90
C LEU A 81 2.53 -1.31 5.91
N ARG A 82 2.86 -0.92 4.69
CA ARG A 82 3.35 -1.85 3.66
C ARG A 82 4.64 -1.36 2.99
N PRO A 83 5.70 -1.15 3.78
CA PRO A 83 7.03 -0.91 3.23
C PRO A 83 7.48 -2.13 2.42
N ALA A 84 8.43 -1.94 1.50
CA ALA A 84 8.96 -3.04 0.70
C ALA A 84 9.79 -4.03 1.53
N GLU A 85 10.33 -3.55 2.66
CA GLU A 85 11.35 -4.20 3.48
C GLU A 85 10.77 -5.08 4.59
N LEU A 86 9.49 -4.93 4.92
CA LEU A 86 8.83 -5.62 6.03
C LEU A 86 7.44 -6.09 5.63
N ALA A 87 6.93 -7.09 6.35
CA ALA A 87 5.56 -7.53 6.29
C ALA A 87 5.05 -7.84 7.70
N TRP A 88 3.80 -7.50 7.96
CA TRP A 88 3.18 -7.64 9.26
C TRP A 88 2.15 -8.77 9.27
N ASP A 89 1.71 -9.13 10.48
CA ASP A 89 0.44 -9.84 10.57
C ASP A 89 -0.70 -8.92 10.11
N GLU A 90 -1.61 -9.45 9.29
CA GLU A 90 -2.71 -8.64 8.76
C GLU A 90 -3.63 -8.09 9.86
N ALA A 91 -3.86 -8.84 10.94
CA ALA A 91 -4.66 -8.34 12.05
C ALA A 91 -3.99 -7.11 12.69
N GLN A 92 -2.66 -7.08 12.72
CA GLN A 92 -1.91 -5.93 13.24
C GLN A 92 -1.92 -4.74 12.27
N GLU A 93 -1.83 -4.97 10.95
CA GLU A 93 -2.00 -3.90 9.96
C GLU A 93 -3.37 -3.22 10.10
N ILE A 94 -4.42 -4.04 10.24
CA ILE A 94 -5.81 -3.56 10.38
C ILE A 94 -5.98 -2.79 11.70
N ASP A 95 -5.47 -3.29 12.82
CA ASP A 95 -5.55 -2.60 14.12
C ASP A 95 -4.91 -1.19 14.05
N TRP A 96 -3.74 -1.07 13.43
CA TRP A 96 -3.10 0.24 13.25
C TRP A 96 -3.87 1.13 12.27
N ALA A 97 -4.37 0.58 11.17
CA ALA A 97 -5.17 1.33 10.21
C ALA A 97 -6.47 1.87 10.82
N VAL A 98 -7.18 1.07 11.63
CA VAL A 98 -8.40 1.52 12.33
C VAL A 98 -8.10 2.68 13.26
N ARG A 99 -7.04 2.59 14.09
CA ARG A 99 -6.67 3.67 15.02
C ARG A 99 -6.30 4.96 14.29
N HIS A 100 -5.61 4.84 13.16
CA HIS A 100 -5.31 6.01 12.33
C HIS A 100 -6.59 6.59 11.72
N TRP A 101 -7.46 5.74 11.17
CA TRP A 101 -8.75 6.15 10.62
C TRP A 101 -9.61 6.90 11.65
N GLU A 102 -9.78 6.35 12.86
CA GLU A 102 -10.53 6.99 13.93
C GLU A 102 -9.94 8.36 14.31
N ALA A 103 -8.62 8.46 14.42
CA ALA A 103 -7.94 9.71 14.74
C ALA A 103 -8.05 10.76 13.63
N SER A 104 -7.90 10.36 12.36
CA SER A 104 -8.06 11.24 11.20
C SER A 104 -9.51 11.69 11.03
N ARG A 105 -10.47 10.78 11.26
CA ARG A 105 -11.91 11.08 11.24
C ARG A 105 -12.26 12.08 12.32
N ALA A 106 -11.81 11.87 13.56
CA ALA A 106 -12.04 12.79 14.67
C ALA A 106 -11.43 14.18 14.44
N ALA A 107 -10.33 14.25 13.69
CA ALA A 107 -9.66 15.49 13.31
C ALA A 107 -10.26 16.17 12.06
N GLY A 108 -11.28 15.58 11.41
CA GLY A 108 -11.86 16.12 10.18
C GLY A 108 -10.92 16.07 8.97
N GLN A 109 -9.98 15.12 8.95
CA GLN A 109 -8.93 15.00 7.92
C GLN A 109 -9.27 14.01 6.80
N LEU A 110 -10.47 13.43 6.83
CA LEU A 110 -10.97 12.48 5.84
C LEU A 110 -12.12 13.12 5.05
N ASP A 111 -12.24 12.78 3.77
CA ASP A 111 -13.44 13.08 3.00
C ASP A 111 -14.65 12.28 3.55
N GLU A 112 -15.86 12.63 3.08
CA GLU A 112 -17.11 12.08 3.61
C GLU A 112 -17.18 10.56 3.47
N ASP A 113 -16.80 10.02 2.32
CA ASP A 113 -16.84 8.58 2.03
C ASP A 113 -15.86 7.81 2.93
N LEU A 114 -14.61 8.31 3.02
CA LEU A 114 -13.58 7.71 3.87
C LEU A 114 -13.92 7.85 5.36
N ALA A 115 -14.57 8.93 5.78
CA ALA A 115 -14.98 9.13 7.17
C ALA A 115 -16.18 8.25 7.57
N ALA A 116 -17.04 7.89 6.62
CA ALA A 116 -18.24 7.11 6.86
C ALA A 116 -17.97 5.60 6.99
N ASP A 117 -16.99 5.07 6.24
CA ASP A 117 -16.75 3.63 6.18
C ASP A 117 -15.25 3.28 6.25
N PHE A 118 -14.87 2.52 7.28
CA PHE A 118 -13.52 1.98 7.41
C PHE A 118 -13.15 1.01 6.28
N GLY A 119 -14.12 0.26 5.73
CA GLY A 119 -13.89 -0.64 4.61
C GLY A 119 -13.42 0.10 3.36
N GLU A 120 -14.02 1.25 3.07
CA GLU A 120 -13.61 2.15 1.98
C GLU A 120 -12.25 2.79 2.25
N TYR A 121 -12.00 3.23 3.49
CA TYR A 121 -10.68 3.71 3.92
C TYR A 121 -9.59 2.65 3.74
N TRP A 122 -9.85 1.41 4.18
CA TRP A 122 -8.92 0.30 4.05
C TRP A 122 -8.68 -0.05 2.58
N ARG A 123 -9.73 -0.11 1.75
CA ARG A 123 -9.60 -0.30 0.31
C ARG A 123 -8.69 0.75 -0.31
N ARG A 124 -8.91 2.02 0.01
CA ARG A 124 -8.10 3.13 -0.52
C ARG A 124 -6.64 3.00 -0.11
N LEU A 125 -6.38 2.66 1.16
CA LEU A 125 -5.04 2.40 1.69
C LEU A 125 -4.33 1.29 0.92
N GLU A 126 -5.00 0.17 0.67
CA GLU A 126 -4.39 -0.94 -0.07
C GLU A 126 -4.07 -0.57 -1.51
N TRP A 127 -4.90 0.25 -2.14
CA TRP A 127 -4.66 0.71 -3.51
C TRP A 127 -3.55 1.77 -3.58
N SER A 128 -3.40 2.60 -2.53
CA SER A 128 -2.23 3.45 -2.33
C SER A 128 -0.95 2.63 -2.22
N ALA A 129 -0.96 1.58 -1.38
CA ALA A 129 0.19 0.67 -1.25
C ALA A 129 0.51 -0.01 -2.59
N LEU A 130 -0.51 -0.51 -3.30
CA LEU A 130 -0.34 -1.14 -4.61
C LEU A 130 0.33 -0.21 -5.63
N ARG A 131 -0.09 1.07 -5.71
CA ARG A 131 0.57 2.04 -6.58
C ARG A 131 2.04 2.22 -6.22
N HIS A 132 2.35 2.38 -4.95
CA HIS A 132 3.73 2.51 -4.48
C HIS A 132 4.57 1.26 -4.81
N HIS A 133 4.01 0.06 -4.58
CA HIS A 133 4.69 -1.20 -4.92
C HIS A 133 4.96 -1.35 -6.41
N LEU A 134 4.02 -0.96 -7.28
CA LEU A 134 4.23 -0.98 -8.72
C LEU A 134 5.34 0.00 -9.14
N VAL A 135 5.37 1.21 -8.56
CA VAL A 135 6.46 2.16 -8.84
C VAL A 135 7.82 1.57 -8.45
N LEU A 136 7.93 0.99 -7.25
CA LEU A 136 9.17 0.34 -6.80
C LEU A 136 9.56 -0.87 -7.67
N LEU A 137 8.59 -1.68 -8.11
CA LEU A 137 8.82 -2.78 -9.04
C LEU A 137 9.38 -2.28 -10.38
N GLY A 138 8.81 -1.22 -10.94
CA GLY A 138 9.30 -0.61 -12.17
C GLY A 138 10.71 -0.03 -12.06
N GLN A 139 11.13 0.35 -10.85
CA GLN A 139 12.47 0.84 -10.53
C GLN A 139 13.49 -0.28 -10.26
N GLY A 140 13.07 -1.54 -10.22
CA GLY A 140 13.96 -2.68 -9.94
C GLY A 140 14.38 -2.76 -8.46
N HIS A 141 13.48 -2.43 -7.53
CA HIS A 141 13.75 -2.53 -6.10
C HIS A 141 14.21 -3.93 -5.68
N ALA A 142 15.17 -4.01 -4.75
CA ALA A 142 15.80 -5.27 -4.33
C ALA A 142 14.80 -6.30 -3.75
N GLU A 143 13.78 -5.81 -3.05
CA GLU A 143 12.70 -6.63 -2.45
C GLU A 143 11.60 -7.05 -3.45
N GLU A 144 11.96 -7.31 -4.71
CA GLU A 144 11.01 -7.61 -5.80
C GLU A 144 10.01 -8.71 -5.42
N ARG A 145 10.48 -9.82 -4.83
CA ARG A 145 9.61 -10.95 -4.45
C ARG A 145 8.52 -10.54 -3.45
N ARG A 146 8.85 -9.69 -2.47
CA ARG A 146 7.89 -9.21 -1.46
C ARG A 146 6.89 -8.25 -2.07
N LEU A 147 7.36 -7.35 -2.93
CA LEU A 147 6.49 -6.43 -3.68
C LEU A 147 5.48 -7.21 -4.54
N LEU A 148 5.92 -8.24 -5.28
CA LEU A 148 5.02 -9.11 -6.05
C LEU A 148 3.98 -9.80 -5.15
N ALA A 149 4.39 -10.29 -3.98
CA ALA A 149 3.47 -10.90 -3.04
C ALA A 149 2.44 -9.91 -2.45
N TYR A 150 2.82 -8.65 -2.19
CA TYR A 150 1.85 -7.61 -1.84
C TYR A 150 0.87 -7.30 -2.98
N VAL A 151 1.35 -7.28 -4.22
CA VAL A 151 0.51 -7.13 -5.41
C VAL A 151 -0.51 -8.28 -5.49
N VAL A 152 -0.08 -9.53 -5.30
CA VAL A 152 -0.98 -10.69 -5.25
C VAL A 152 -2.04 -10.55 -4.16
N LYS A 153 -1.63 -10.20 -2.93
CA LYS A 153 -2.55 -10.04 -1.78
C LYS A 153 -3.64 -9.02 -2.09
N THR A 154 -3.26 -7.86 -2.64
CA THR A 154 -4.20 -6.78 -2.96
C THR A 154 -5.08 -7.15 -4.16
N ALA A 155 -4.48 -7.67 -5.25
CA ALA A 155 -5.22 -8.03 -6.47
C ALA A 155 -6.22 -9.17 -6.23
N SER A 156 -5.94 -10.06 -5.28
CA SER A 156 -6.82 -11.19 -4.94
C SER A 156 -8.07 -10.77 -4.17
N ARG A 157 -8.08 -9.58 -3.56
CA ARG A 157 -9.20 -9.10 -2.74
C ARG A 157 -10.26 -8.35 -3.53
N TYR A 158 -9.86 -7.64 -4.60
CA TYR A 158 -10.73 -6.70 -5.30
C TYR A 158 -11.07 -7.19 -6.69
N VAL A 159 -12.36 -7.38 -6.97
CA VAL A 159 -12.85 -7.77 -8.30
C VAL A 159 -12.39 -6.80 -9.39
N ALA A 160 -12.30 -5.50 -9.08
CA ALA A 160 -11.79 -4.48 -9.99
C ALA A 160 -10.32 -4.73 -10.43
N LEU A 161 -9.56 -5.53 -9.69
CA LEU A 161 -8.19 -5.91 -9.98
C LEU A 161 -8.06 -7.34 -10.54
N SER A 162 -9.17 -7.98 -10.94
CA SER A 162 -9.15 -9.34 -11.50
C SER A 162 -8.18 -9.53 -12.67
N PRO A 163 -8.02 -8.58 -13.64
CA PRO A 163 -7.03 -8.73 -14.69
C PRO A 163 -5.60 -8.83 -14.15
N LEU A 164 -5.27 -8.03 -13.12
CA LEU A 164 -3.97 -8.06 -12.45
C LEU A 164 -3.75 -9.39 -11.73
N LYS A 165 -4.77 -9.88 -11.01
CA LYS A 165 -4.72 -11.20 -10.35
C LYS A 165 -4.41 -12.31 -11.35
N ARG A 166 -5.11 -12.35 -12.48
CA ARG A 166 -4.93 -13.38 -13.51
C ARG A 166 -3.54 -13.31 -14.16
N ALA A 167 -3.03 -12.09 -14.38
CA ALA A 167 -1.67 -11.90 -14.89
C ALA A 167 -0.61 -12.42 -13.88
N MET A 168 -0.81 -12.14 -12.59
CA MET A 168 0.04 -12.66 -11.52
C MET A 168 -0.04 -14.19 -11.44
N GLU A 169 -1.23 -14.80 -11.53
CA GLU A 169 -1.38 -16.27 -11.54
C GLU A 169 -0.66 -16.92 -12.71
N ALA A 170 -0.71 -16.31 -13.89
CA ALA A 170 -0.07 -16.82 -15.09
C ALA A 170 1.46 -16.75 -15.02
N ARG A 171 2.02 -15.68 -14.43
CA ARG A 171 3.46 -15.44 -14.38
C ARG A 171 4.14 -15.98 -13.13
N HIS A 172 3.46 -15.91 -12.00
CA HIS A 172 3.96 -16.24 -10.67
C HIS A 172 2.99 -17.18 -9.92
N PRO A 173 2.74 -18.39 -10.45
CA PRO A 173 1.82 -19.34 -9.82
C PRO A 173 2.22 -19.70 -8.39
N GLU A 174 3.49 -19.58 -8.02
CA GLU A 174 3.98 -19.90 -6.67
C GLU A 174 3.36 -19.04 -5.56
N PHE A 175 2.82 -17.86 -5.87
CA PHE A 175 2.13 -17.01 -4.90
C PHE A 175 0.67 -17.42 -4.65
N PHE A 176 0.14 -18.37 -5.42
CA PHE A 176 -1.24 -18.85 -5.34
C PHE A 176 -1.34 -20.30 -4.82
N GLU A 177 -0.21 -20.90 -4.46
CA GLU A 177 -0.19 -22.21 -3.81
C GLU A 177 -0.76 -22.13 -2.39
N LEU A 178 -1.46 -23.19 -1.98
CA LEU A 178 -2.00 -23.33 -0.63
C LEU A 178 -0.87 -23.22 0.41
N GLY A 179 -0.99 -22.27 1.34
CA GLY A 179 -0.03 -22.04 2.41
C GLY A 179 0.99 -20.93 2.17
N PHE A 180 0.95 -20.24 1.02
CA PHE A 180 1.77 -19.05 0.82
C PHE A 180 1.44 -17.99 1.88
N THR A 181 2.48 -17.51 2.57
CA THR A 181 2.42 -16.40 3.51
C THR A 181 3.59 -15.46 3.26
N LEU A 182 3.38 -14.18 3.53
CA LEU A 182 4.41 -13.13 3.47
C LEU A 182 5.41 -13.19 4.63
N LYS A 183 5.15 -14.03 5.65
CA LYS A 183 5.99 -14.21 6.84
C LYS A 183 7.08 -15.25 6.65
#